data_AF-A0A7W9L7I1-F1
#
_entry.id   AF-A0A7W9L7I1-F1
#
_cell.length_a   1.000
_cell.length_b   1.000
_cell.length_c   1.000
_cell.angle_alpha   90.00
_cell.angle_beta   90.00
_cell.angle_gamma   90.00
#
_symmetry.space_group_name_H-M   'P 1'
#
loop_
_entity.id
_entity.type
_entity.pdbx_description
1 polymer ?
#
loop_
_entity_poly.entity_id
_entity_poly.type
_entity_poly.pdbx_seq_one_letter_code
_entity_poly.pdbx_strand_id
1 'polypeptide(L)'
;MVALYQVGRQADTLAVCQKGRQVLIEEMGVESGPELRQAQEAILRSDPALARPVKAAPRMPRQLPSPVPDFTGREKEIGALRDHLTGSGATPICVISGQGGVGKSSLPKIVLLSDPRIAAVPVKECGEPLVDLRTVQAIRVDPRLADREGGYAHVRLSVARST
;
A
#
# COMPACT_ATOMS: atom_id res chain seq x y z
N MET A 1 -24.01 7.57 -8.78
CA MET A 1 -23.72 8.70 -7.87
C MET A 1 -22.89 8.26 -6.66
N VAL A 2 -23.46 7.67 -5.61
CA VAL A 2 -22.70 7.25 -4.40
C VAL A 2 -21.57 6.27 -4.72
N ALA A 3 -21.79 5.33 -5.65
CA ALA A 3 -20.73 4.43 -6.10
C ALA A 3 -19.54 5.14 -6.78
N LEU A 4 -19.77 6.26 -7.49
CA LEU A 4 -18.70 7.06 -8.10
C LEU A 4 -17.92 7.83 -7.04
N TYR A 5 -18.60 8.38 -6.05
CA TYR A 5 -17.98 9.01 -4.89
C TYR A 5 -17.11 8.01 -4.12
N GLN A 6 -17.60 6.80 -3.88
CA GLN A 6 -16.87 5.75 -3.16
C GLN A 6 -15.60 5.25 -3.86
N VAL A 7 -15.46 5.48 -5.17
CA VAL A 7 -14.23 5.18 -5.93
C VAL A 7 -13.37 6.43 -6.18
N GLY A 8 -13.61 7.52 -5.44
CA GLY A 8 -12.81 8.76 -5.49
C GLY A 8 -13.17 9.72 -6.63
N ARG A 9 -14.25 9.44 -7.38
CA ARG A 9 -14.66 10.25 -8.55
C ARG A 9 -15.73 11.26 -8.17
N GLN A 10 -15.36 12.23 -7.32
CA GLN A 10 -16.30 13.23 -6.81
C GLN A 10 -16.83 14.18 -7.91
N ALA A 11 -15.98 14.62 -8.84
CA ALA A 11 -16.38 15.47 -9.95
C ALA A 11 -17.44 14.80 -10.84
N ASP A 12 -17.22 13.53 -11.20
CA ASP A 12 -18.19 12.75 -11.99
C ASP A 12 -19.49 12.52 -11.23
N THR A 13 -19.42 12.41 -9.90
CA THR A 13 -20.62 12.29 -9.06
C THR A 13 -21.50 13.52 -9.16
N LEU A 14 -20.91 14.72 -9.06
CA LEU A 14 -21.65 15.99 -9.16
C LEU A 14 -22.21 16.24 -10.56
N ALA A 15 -21.45 15.89 -11.61
CA ALA A 15 -21.91 15.98 -12.98
C ALA A 15 -23.16 15.09 -13.22
N VAL A 16 -23.18 13.88 -12.67
CA VAL A 16 -24.34 12.98 -12.74
C VAL A 16 -25.54 13.54 -11.95
N CYS A 17 -25.33 14.18 -10.79
CA CYS A 17 -26.41 14.86 -10.06
C CYS A 17 -27.06 15.97 -10.89
N GLN A 18 -26.25 16.85 -11.48
CA GLN A 18 -26.73 17.97 -12.28
C GLN A 18 -27.51 17.48 -13.51
N LYS A 19 -26.94 16.50 -14.23
CA LYS A 19 -27.61 15.90 -15.39
C LYS A 19 -28.93 15.24 -15.02
N GLY A 20 -28.98 14.49 -13.92
CA GLY A 20 -30.21 13.84 -13.45
C GLY A 20 -31.30 14.85 -13.06
N ARG A 21 -30.92 15.94 -12.38
CA ARG A 21 -31.83 17.03 -12.04
C ARG A 21 -32.43 17.67 -13.29
N GLN A 22 -31.60 17.94 -14.29
CA GLN A 22 -32.05 18.56 -15.54
C GLN A 22 -33.07 17.68 -16.27
N VAL A 23 -32.82 16.37 -16.38
CA VAL A 23 -33.76 15.40 -16.97
C VAL A 23 -35.07 15.33 -16.20
N LEU A 24 -35.05 15.35 -14.86
CA LEU A 24 -36.27 15.32 -14.05
C LEU A 24 -37.14 16.58 -14.27
N ILE A 25 -36.50 17.73 -14.44
CA ILE A 25 -37.21 18.98 -14.72
C ILE A 25 -37.77 18.98 -16.15
N GLU A 26 -36.95 18.60 -17.13
CA GLU A 26 -37.29 18.66 -18.55
C GLU A 26 -38.36 17.64 -18.94
N GLU A 27 -38.24 16.40 -18.47
CA GLU A 27 -39.12 15.30 -18.89
C GLU A 27 -40.33 15.11 -17.97
N MET A 28 -40.17 15.41 -16.68
CA MET A 28 -41.17 15.07 -15.66
C MET A 28 -41.70 16.32 -14.93
N GLY A 29 -41.14 17.50 -15.14
CA GLY A 29 -41.57 18.74 -14.47
C GLY A 29 -41.38 18.74 -12.95
N VAL A 30 -40.57 17.82 -12.42
CA VAL A 30 -40.39 17.61 -10.99
C VAL A 30 -38.95 17.86 -10.57
N GLU A 31 -38.78 18.31 -9.33
CA GLU A 31 -37.48 18.54 -8.72
C GLU A 31 -36.91 17.27 -8.08
N SER A 32 -35.61 17.26 -7.79
CA SER A 32 -34.94 16.12 -7.13
C SER A 32 -35.59 15.83 -5.76
N GLY A 33 -36.02 14.57 -5.58
CA GLY A 33 -36.63 14.10 -4.33
C GLY A 33 -35.71 14.18 -3.10
N PRO A 34 -36.27 14.07 -1.88
CA PRO A 34 -35.55 14.27 -0.63
C PRO A 34 -34.38 13.28 -0.46
N GLU A 35 -34.51 12.01 -0.87
CA GLU A 35 -33.41 11.06 -0.75
C GLU A 35 -32.21 11.43 -1.63
N LEU A 36 -32.47 11.94 -2.84
CA LEU A 36 -31.43 12.38 -3.78
C LEU A 36 -30.71 13.64 -3.27
N ARG A 37 -31.43 14.61 -2.71
CA ARG A 37 -30.83 15.80 -2.09
C ARG A 37 -29.98 15.44 -0.88
N GLN A 38 -30.47 14.57 0.00
CA GLN A 38 -29.70 14.12 1.18
C GLN A 38 -28.40 13.43 0.76
N ALA A 39 -28.45 12.53 -0.24
CA ALA A 39 -27.25 11.89 -0.74
C ALA A 39 -26.26 12.88 -1.37
N GLN A 40 -26.75 13.88 -2.11
CA GLN A 40 -25.89 14.93 -2.69
C GLN A 40 -25.25 15.81 -1.60
N GLU A 41 -26.01 16.20 -0.58
CA GLU A 41 -25.48 16.96 0.55
C GLU A 41 -24.42 16.17 1.33
N ALA A 42 -24.66 14.88 1.58
CA ALA A 42 -23.69 14.01 2.23
C ALA A 42 -22.41 13.87 1.39
N ILE A 43 -22.50 13.84 0.06
CA ILE A 43 -21.33 13.85 -0.84
C ILE A 43 -20.57 15.19 -0.77
N LEU A 44 -21.29 16.32 -0.70
CA LEU A 44 -20.68 17.65 -0.60
C LEU A 44 -19.99 17.86 0.75
N ARG A 45 -20.51 17.27 1.83
CA ARG A 45 -19.91 17.30 3.18
C ARG A 45 -18.83 16.25 3.39
N SER A 46 -18.54 15.43 2.38
CA SER A 46 -17.64 14.28 2.48
C SER A 46 -17.99 13.34 3.64
N ASP A 47 -19.29 13.06 3.80
CA ASP A 47 -19.82 12.31 4.94
C ASP A 47 -19.19 10.90 5.03
N PRO A 48 -18.56 10.52 6.16
CA PRO A 48 -17.99 9.20 6.35
C PRO A 48 -19.02 8.07 6.29
N ALA A 49 -20.32 8.35 6.50
CA ALA A 49 -21.39 7.35 6.33
C ALA A 49 -21.52 6.87 4.88
N LEU A 50 -21.06 7.67 3.91
CA LEU A 50 -21.01 7.27 2.49
C LEU A 50 -19.74 6.50 2.13
N ALA A 51 -18.75 6.42 3.03
CA ALA A 51 -17.55 5.65 2.78
C ALA A 51 -17.92 4.18 2.60
N ARG A 52 -17.38 3.56 1.53
CA ARG A 52 -17.63 2.15 1.30
C ARG A 52 -17.07 1.38 2.50
N PRO A 53 -17.85 0.51 3.17
CA PRO A 53 -17.30 -0.37 4.17
C PRO A 53 -16.19 -1.17 3.50
N VAL A 54 -14.96 -1.01 3.97
CA VAL A 54 -13.82 -1.76 3.49
C VAL A 54 -14.13 -3.22 3.83
N LYS A 55 -14.64 -3.98 2.85
CA LYS A 55 -14.74 -5.43 2.99
C LYS A 55 -13.33 -5.90 3.33
N ALA A 56 -13.14 -6.34 4.57
CA ALA A 56 -11.88 -6.91 4.99
C ALA A 56 -11.54 -8.02 3.98
N ALA A 57 -10.41 -7.85 3.28
CA ALA A 57 -9.93 -8.89 2.38
C ALA A 57 -9.86 -10.22 3.16
N PRO A 58 -10.15 -11.37 2.53
CA PRO A 58 -10.00 -12.66 3.19
C PRO A 58 -8.61 -12.73 3.81
N ARG A 59 -8.55 -13.02 5.12
CA ARG A 59 -7.29 -13.17 5.85
C ARG A 59 -6.58 -14.41 5.32
N MET A 60 -5.75 -14.24 4.28
CA MET A 60 -4.83 -15.28 3.85
C MET A 60 -3.90 -15.63 5.02
N PRO A 61 -3.64 -16.91 5.32
CA PRO A 61 -2.65 -17.28 6.33
C PRO A 61 -1.28 -16.72 5.97
N ARG A 62 -0.74 -15.84 6.80
CA ARG A 62 0.60 -15.24 6.62
C ARG A 62 1.59 -15.85 7.61
N GLN A 63 1.60 -17.17 7.66
CA GLN A 63 2.40 -17.95 8.59
C GLN A 63 3.82 -18.13 8.06
N LEU A 64 4.81 -18.02 8.93
CA LEU A 64 6.17 -18.44 8.58
C LEU A 64 6.18 -19.93 8.26
N PRO A 65 7.08 -20.39 7.36
CA PRO A 65 7.44 -21.79 7.30
C PRO A 65 7.79 -22.29 8.71
N SER A 66 7.41 -23.53 9.03
CA SER A 66 7.83 -24.16 10.28
C SER A 66 9.35 -24.06 10.41
N PRO A 67 9.88 -23.72 11.61
CA PRO A 67 11.33 -23.73 11.82
C PRO A 67 11.90 -25.09 11.42
N VAL A 68 13.03 -25.06 10.70
CA VAL A 68 13.73 -26.28 10.30
C VAL A 68 14.49 -26.78 11.55
N PRO A 69 14.24 -28.01 12.02
CA PRO A 69 14.82 -28.52 13.26
C PRO A 69 16.35 -28.62 13.20
N ASP A 70 16.91 -28.86 12.01
CA ASP A 70 18.35 -29.02 11.78
C ASP A 70 19.02 -27.73 11.28
N PHE A 71 18.40 -26.55 11.50
CA PHE A 71 19.04 -25.28 11.17
C PHE A 71 20.26 -25.07 12.08
N THR A 72 21.45 -25.16 11.50
CA THR A 72 22.73 -25.04 12.21
C THR A 72 23.57 -23.91 11.61
N GLY A 73 24.35 -23.26 12.47
CA GLY A 73 25.23 -22.16 12.06
C GLY A 73 24.51 -20.83 11.86
N ARG A 74 25.28 -19.83 11.39
CA ARG A 74 24.85 -18.45 11.13
C ARG A 74 24.48 -17.62 12.35
N GLU A 75 24.96 -18.00 13.53
CA GLU A 75 24.72 -17.27 14.77
C GLU A 75 25.26 -15.83 14.69
N LYS A 76 26.41 -15.65 14.02
CA LYS A 76 27.03 -14.33 13.81
C LYS A 76 26.19 -13.45 12.89
N GLU A 77 25.73 -13.99 11.76
CA GLU A 77 24.89 -13.28 10.79
C GLU A 77 23.54 -12.94 11.39
N ILE A 78 22.92 -13.87 12.13
CA ILE A 78 21.67 -13.61 12.87
C ILE A 78 21.86 -12.55 13.94
N GLY A 79 23.00 -12.57 14.66
CA GLY A 79 23.37 -11.53 15.63
C GLY A 79 23.45 -10.17 14.98
N ALA A 80 24.23 -10.04 13.90
CA ALA A 80 24.37 -8.80 13.15
C ALA A 80 23.02 -8.28 12.60
N LEU A 81 22.17 -9.17 12.08
CA LEU A 81 20.81 -8.84 11.63
C LEU A 81 19.97 -8.31 12.78
N ARG A 82 19.99 -8.98 13.94
CA ARG A 82 19.23 -8.55 15.11
C ARG A 82 19.69 -7.19 15.60
N ASP A 83 20.99 -6.99 15.75
CA ASP A 83 21.55 -5.74 16.26
C ASP A 83 21.20 -4.57 15.32
N HIS A 84 21.31 -4.78 14.00
CA HIS A 84 20.91 -3.79 13.01
C HIS A 84 19.40 -3.50 13.02
N LEU A 85 18.56 -4.54 13.12
CA LEU A 85 17.10 -4.39 13.08
C LEU A 85 16.50 -3.86 14.39
N THR A 86 17.21 -3.98 15.51
CA THR A 86 16.76 -3.52 16.84
C THR A 86 17.40 -2.19 17.25
N GLY A 87 18.30 -1.63 16.43
CA GLY A 87 18.91 -0.33 16.65
C GLY A 87 17.90 0.81 16.70
N SER A 88 18.23 1.88 17.42
CA SER A 88 17.42 3.11 17.48
C SER A 88 17.68 3.96 16.22
N GLY A 89 16.63 4.28 15.46
CA GLY A 89 16.74 5.05 14.22
C GLY A 89 15.51 4.88 13.30
N ALA A 90 15.65 5.31 12.03
CA ALA A 90 14.65 5.05 10.99
C ALA A 90 14.40 3.55 10.83
N THR A 91 13.22 3.15 10.33
CA THR A 91 12.82 1.74 10.15
C THR A 91 13.90 0.96 9.39
N PRO A 92 14.68 0.07 10.05
CA PRO A 92 15.84 -0.55 9.45
C PRO A 92 15.42 -1.57 8.39
N ILE A 93 16.06 -1.52 7.23
CA ILE A 93 15.83 -2.45 6.11
C ILE A 93 17.10 -3.27 5.93
N CYS A 94 16.96 -4.59 5.93
CA CYS A 94 18.08 -5.49 5.62
C CYS A 94 17.73 -6.41 4.44
N VAL A 95 18.64 -6.50 3.48
CA VAL A 95 18.51 -7.36 2.30
C VAL A 95 19.38 -8.60 2.49
N ILE A 96 18.76 -9.78 2.43
CA ILE A 96 19.46 -11.06 2.54
C ILE A 96 19.58 -11.68 1.15
N SER A 97 20.80 -11.72 0.62
CA SER A 97 21.11 -12.28 -0.71
C SER A 97 21.98 -13.53 -0.62
N GLY A 98 21.92 -14.37 -1.65
CA GLY A 98 22.72 -15.59 -1.75
C GLY A 98 22.18 -16.57 -2.79
N GLN A 99 22.90 -17.66 -3.03
CA GLN A 99 22.51 -18.68 -4.01
C GLN A 99 21.17 -19.36 -3.65
N GLY A 100 20.42 -19.84 -4.64
CA GLY A 100 19.21 -20.64 -4.43
C GLY A 100 19.51 -21.86 -3.55
N GLY A 101 18.60 -22.22 -2.64
CA GLY A 101 18.78 -23.36 -1.73
C GLY A 101 19.69 -23.11 -0.52
N VAL A 102 20.37 -21.96 -0.41
CA VAL A 102 21.30 -21.66 0.70
C VAL A 102 20.61 -21.37 2.05
N GLY A 103 19.30 -21.62 2.18
CA GLY A 103 18.57 -21.48 3.45
C GLY A 103 18.22 -20.06 3.90
N LYS A 104 18.16 -19.07 3.00
CA LYS A 104 17.74 -17.68 3.33
C LYS A 104 16.33 -17.62 3.93
N SER A 105 15.41 -18.40 3.37
CA SER A 105 14.02 -18.50 3.83
C SER A 105 13.84 -19.36 5.09
N SER A 106 14.90 -20.06 5.52
CA SER A 106 14.90 -20.92 6.70
C SER A 106 15.40 -20.20 7.96
N LEU A 107 15.75 -18.91 7.84
CA LEU A 107 16.21 -18.12 8.99
C LEU A 107 15.10 -18.05 10.05
N PRO A 108 15.38 -18.47 11.29
CA PRO A 108 14.40 -18.43 12.36
C PRO A 108 14.07 -16.97 12.71
N LYS A 109 12.77 -16.67 12.92
CA LYS A 109 12.24 -15.37 13.39
C LYS A 109 12.29 -14.21 12.39
N ILE A 110 12.07 -14.45 11.11
CA ILE A 110 11.76 -13.37 10.16
C ILE A 110 10.34 -12.86 10.44
N VAL A 111 10.14 -11.55 10.55
CA VAL A 111 8.79 -10.95 10.50
C VAL A 111 8.53 -10.58 9.03
N LEU A 112 7.50 -11.15 8.43
CA LEU A 112 7.16 -10.85 7.04
C LEU A 112 6.68 -9.40 6.93
N LEU A 113 7.00 -8.73 5.82
CA LEU A 113 6.46 -7.39 5.51
C LEU A 113 4.92 -7.38 5.51
N SER A 114 4.32 -8.54 5.27
CA SER A 114 2.88 -8.76 5.29
C SER A 114 2.32 -9.12 6.67
N ASP A 115 3.13 -9.24 7.74
CA ASP A 115 2.61 -9.47 9.10
C ASP A 115 1.64 -8.34 9.50
N PRO A 116 0.44 -8.65 10.05
CA PRO A 116 -0.52 -7.62 10.45
C PRO A 116 0.05 -6.57 11.40
N ARG A 117 1.02 -6.93 12.25
CA ARG A 117 1.67 -5.98 13.16
C ARG A 117 2.57 -5.00 12.42
N ILE A 118 3.20 -5.43 11.33
CA ILE A 118 3.99 -4.56 10.45
C ILE A 118 3.07 -3.70 9.58
N ALA A 119 2.02 -4.30 9.00
CA ALA A 119 1.04 -3.58 8.19
C ALA A 119 0.23 -2.55 8.98
N ALA A 120 0.11 -2.72 10.30
CA ALA A 120 -0.54 -1.77 11.21
C ALA A 120 0.38 -0.63 11.65
N VAL A 121 1.69 -0.66 11.35
CA VAL A 121 2.58 0.46 11.62
C VAL A 121 2.13 1.64 10.77
N PRO A 122 1.75 2.78 11.38
CA PRO A 122 1.28 3.93 10.62
C PRO A 122 2.43 4.47 9.77
N VAL A 123 2.25 4.42 8.45
CA VAL A 123 3.20 4.99 7.49
C VAL A 123 3.00 6.50 7.46
N LYS A 124 4.05 7.25 7.79
CA LYS A 124 4.11 8.70 7.59
C LYS A 124 4.98 8.98 6.38
N GLU A 125 4.50 9.86 5.50
CA GLU A 125 5.32 10.36 4.40
C GLU A 125 6.51 11.13 4.99
N CYS A 126 7.71 10.80 4.54
CA CYS A 126 8.95 11.41 5.01
C CYS A 126 9.30 12.68 4.24
N GLY A 127 8.62 12.94 3.11
CA GLY A 127 8.82 14.13 2.28
C GLY A 127 10.11 14.10 1.46
N GLU A 128 10.82 12.97 1.48
CA GLU A 128 12.08 12.82 0.77
C GLU A 128 11.84 12.51 -0.72
N PRO A 129 12.58 13.13 -1.65
CA PRO A 129 12.43 12.83 -3.07
C PRO A 129 12.77 11.37 -3.37
N LEU A 130 11.97 10.78 -4.25
CA LEU A 130 12.22 9.46 -4.81
C LEU A 130 13.10 9.56 -6.05
N VAL A 131 14.04 8.63 -6.17
CA VAL A 131 14.97 8.46 -7.30
C VAL A 131 14.60 7.19 -8.04
N ASP A 132 14.58 7.26 -9.36
CA ASP A 132 14.43 6.10 -10.24
C ASP A 132 15.74 5.34 -10.34
N LEU A 133 15.76 4.11 -9.81
CA LEU A 133 16.94 3.23 -9.81
C LEU A 133 17.41 2.87 -11.21
N ARG A 134 16.56 2.92 -12.24
CA ARG A 134 16.97 2.64 -13.63
C ARG A 134 17.98 3.67 -14.15
N THR A 135 18.04 4.84 -13.51
CA THR A 135 19.03 5.90 -13.81
C THR A 135 20.36 5.69 -13.08
N VAL A 136 20.41 4.77 -12.10
CA VAL A 136 21.60 4.48 -11.28
C VAL A 136 22.34 3.28 -11.88
N GLN A 137 23.50 3.54 -12.52
CA GLN A 137 24.23 2.50 -13.27
C GLN A 137 24.67 1.28 -12.44
N ALA A 138 24.85 1.45 -11.13
CA ALA A 138 25.27 0.38 -10.23
C ALA A 138 24.17 -0.65 -9.92
N ILE A 139 22.89 -0.31 -10.18
CA ILE A 139 21.74 -1.11 -9.73
C ILE A 139 20.94 -1.57 -10.94
N ARG A 140 20.73 -2.89 -11.05
CA ARG A 140 19.86 -3.48 -12.08
C ARG A 140 18.49 -3.78 -11.50
N VAL A 141 17.44 -3.32 -12.18
CA VAL A 141 16.05 -3.57 -11.80
C VAL A 141 15.42 -4.57 -12.78
N ASP A 142 14.74 -5.61 -12.29
CA ASP A 142 14.05 -6.58 -13.16
C ASP A 142 12.77 -5.95 -13.76
N PRO A 143 12.69 -5.72 -15.08
CA PRO A 143 11.55 -5.07 -15.70
C PRO A 143 10.25 -5.89 -15.59
N ARG A 144 10.31 -7.20 -15.30
CA ARG A 144 9.11 -8.03 -15.11
C ARG A 144 8.32 -7.68 -13.85
N LEU A 145 8.95 -6.97 -12.91
CA LEU A 145 8.31 -6.50 -11.67
C LEU A 145 7.64 -5.14 -11.84
N ALA A 146 7.60 -4.58 -13.05
CA ALA A 146 7.02 -3.28 -13.31
C ALA A 146 5.51 -3.27 -13.01
N ASP A 147 5.10 -2.38 -12.12
CA ASP A 147 3.70 -1.98 -11.99
C ASP A 147 3.34 -0.92 -13.05
N ARG A 148 2.04 -0.68 -13.24
CA ARG A 148 1.53 0.25 -14.24
C ARG A 148 1.99 1.69 -14.04
N GLU A 149 2.24 2.09 -12.79
CA GLU A 149 2.66 3.44 -12.41
C GLU A 149 4.20 3.58 -12.39
N GLY A 150 4.93 2.48 -12.56
CA GLY A 150 6.41 2.45 -12.50
C GLY A 150 6.98 2.66 -11.09
N GLY A 151 6.16 2.53 -10.04
CA GLY A 151 6.57 2.73 -8.66
C GLY A 151 7.66 1.76 -8.18
N TYR A 152 7.70 0.56 -8.74
CA TYR A 152 8.64 -0.53 -8.39
C TYR A 152 10.12 -0.16 -8.48
N ALA A 153 10.46 0.86 -9.28
CA ALA A 153 11.83 1.31 -9.50
C ALA A 153 12.23 2.53 -8.66
N HIS A 154 11.35 3.05 -7.81
CA HIS A 154 11.58 4.28 -7.07
C HIS A 154 11.95 4.03 -5.60
N VAL A 155 13.01 4.70 -5.12
CA VAL A 155 13.41 4.67 -3.71
C VAL A 155 13.84 6.05 -3.25
N ARG A 156 13.79 6.30 -1.94
CA ARG A 156 14.27 7.55 -1.34
C ARG A 156 15.72 7.83 -1.70
N LEU A 157 16.04 9.10 -1.97
CA LEU A 157 17.37 9.58 -2.33
C LEU A 157 18.48 9.11 -1.36
N SER A 158 18.22 9.17 -0.06
CA SER A 158 19.13 8.73 1.01
C SER A 158 19.47 7.25 0.91
N VAL A 159 18.49 6.41 0.58
CA VAL A 159 18.67 4.97 0.39
C VAL A 159 19.50 4.72 -0.86
N ALA A 160 19.19 5.40 -1.97
CA ALA A 160 19.94 5.27 -3.22
C ALA A 160 21.42 5.70 -3.08
N ARG A 161 21.71 6.66 -2.19
CA ARG A 161 23.09 7.13 -1.90
C ARG A 161 23.87 6.23 -0.92
N SER A 162 23.17 5.40 -0.16
CA SER A 162 23.79 4.46 0.78
C SER A 162 24.20 3.13 0.13
N THR A 163 23.90 2.96 -1.16
CA THR A 163 24.18 1.75 -1.95
C THR A 163 25.39 1.97 -2.84
#